data_AF-A0A2A7RJ54-F1
#
_entry.id   AF-A0A2A7RJ54-F1
#
_cell.length_a   1.000
_cell.length_b   1.000
_cell.length_c   1.000
_cell.angle_alpha   90.00
_cell.angle_beta   90.00
_cell.angle_gamma   90.00
#
_symmetry.space_group_name_H-M   'P 1'
#
loop_
_entity.id
_entity.type
_entity.pdbx_description
1 polymer ?
#
loop_
_entity_poly.entity_id
_entity_poly.type
_entity_poly.pdbx_seq_one_letter_code
_entity_poly.pdbx_strand_id
1 'polypeptide(L)'
;MTNSKKNKPLKQAKNMVKIDKEFKKHSEDLPFSLPEKSVESVRKDNERRAKKYTLLRSVFNLNSTGNIKKDSIKNVVAILDNDPIFKGAFQYNEFSEENEITKDIPLLHIKKGAFIDTYDDEIANYIENKAVYDNTIFNKARIESAINVVSHRHAFNPMLDYMNEAYKNYDKKRRLDDFFPDFLGVTKSDASILITRLWFMGGVAKVYHPLTKVDQSLDLVGSQGVGKTSILQNLAPYGLYTDQFNSFTDKDDLSNLIGMFIINDDEMTASSKSSFEEMKRFLTDNNFKYRPPYAKHPKQFTKKFIFARTTNNRTYLKDKTGTRRFLPLMSHKSKQKKNPVTDLTPKYVEQLWGEAVWLYKQAKDPFLLSPNQEKMLADHRKKFEYVDSAEDELFDVLENDFNNADFIPTKPLMLLLNQYKDGKIRNLMTNVFNYDGSKRGYYKGKQVRGFRKRH
;
A
#
# COMPACT_ATOMS: atom_id res chain seq x y z
N MET A 1 20.00 -20.03 70.05
CA MET A 1 19.28 -21.16 70.67
C MET A 1 17.78 -21.00 70.40
N THR A 2 17.15 -22.10 69.98
CA THR A 2 15.70 -22.42 69.93
C THR A 2 14.77 -21.52 69.10
N ASN A 3 14.25 -21.95 67.93
CA ASN A 3 13.09 -22.85 67.69
C ASN A 3 11.82 -22.42 68.44
N SER A 4 10.59 -22.42 67.92
CA SER A 4 9.99 -22.95 66.69
C SER A 4 8.45 -22.76 66.76
N LYS A 5 7.76 -23.08 65.64
CA LYS A 5 6.33 -23.53 65.51
C LYS A 5 5.27 -22.42 65.33
N LYS A 6 4.24 -22.55 64.47
CA LYS A 6 3.80 -23.63 63.54
C LYS A 6 2.66 -23.09 62.62
N ASN A 7 2.72 -23.44 61.33
CA ASN A 7 1.67 -23.97 60.42
C ASN A 7 0.17 -23.60 60.65
N LYS A 8 -0.49 -22.88 59.69
CA LYS A 8 -1.32 -23.35 58.51
C LYS A 8 -2.83 -23.62 58.86
N PRO A 9 -3.79 -23.66 57.90
CA PRO A 9 -4.21 -22.75 56.81
C PRO A 9 -5.77 -22.55 56.73
N LEU A 10 -6.28 -21.98 55.62
CA LEU A 10 -7.67 -22.01 55.07
C LEU A 10 -8.75 -21.02 55.58
N LYS A 11 -9.00 -19.97 54.76
CA LYS A 11 -10.34 -19.40 54.49
C LYS A 11 -10.37 -18.62 53.14
N GLN A 12 -9.78 -19.20 52.08
CA GLN A 12 -10.06 -18.81 50.69
C GLN A 12 -11.19 -19.70 50.14
N ALA A 13 -12.45 -19.30 50.34
CA ALA A 13 -13.60 -19.89 49.62
C ALA A 13 -14.90 -19.06 49.73
N LYS A 14 -14.85 -17.77 50.08
CA LYS A 14 -16.06 -16.92 50.21
C LYS A 14 -16.04 -15.56 49.49
N ASN A 15 -14.95 -15.20 48.81
CA ASN A 15 -14.87 -13.93 48.07
C ASN A 15 -14.93 -14.07 46.54
N MET A 16 -15.08 -15.27 45.99
CA MET A 16 -15.14 -15.51 44.54
C MET A 16 -16.56 -15.73 43.99
N VAL A 17 -17.60 -15.48 44.78
CA VAL A 17 -19.02 -15.57 44.34
C VAL A 17 -19.76 -14.23 44.47
N LYS A 18 -19.07 -13.15 44.85
CA LYS A 18 -19.62 -11.78 44.91
C LYS A 18 -19.20 -10.86 43.77
N ILE A 19 -18.29 -11.29 42.89
CA ILE A 19 -17.72 -10.43 41.85
C ILE A 19 -18.49 -10.52 40.50
N ASP A 20 -19.32 -11.56 40.28
CA ASP A 20 -20.05 -11.74 39.02
C ASP A 20 -21.54 -11.34 39.03
N LYS A 21 -22.03 -10.68 40.09
CA LYS A 21 -23.44 -10.21 40.17
C LYS A 21 -23.63 -8.70 40.21
N GLU A 22 -22.58 -7.90 40.27
CA GLU A 22 -22.66 -6.43 40.12
C GLU A 22 -22.34 -5.94 38.70
N PHE A 23 -21.88 -6.82 37.79
CA PHE A 23 -21.48 -6.46 36.42
C PHE A 23 -22.60 -6.46 35.37
N LYS A 24 -23.88 -6.50 35.77
CA LYS A 24 -24.99 -6.66 34.80
C LYS A 24 -26.26 -5.84 35.05
N LYS A 25 -26.19 -4.73 35.77
CA LYS A 25 -27.33 -3.81 35.88
C LYS A 25 -26.87 -2.36 35.86
N HIS A 26 -27.35 -1.63 34.86
CA HIS A 26 -27.23 -0.18 34.64
C HIS A 26 -26.00 0.29 33.86
N SER A 27 -25.94 -0.16 32.61
CA SER A 27 -25.73 0.75 31.47
C SER A 27 -26.98 1.63 31.33
N GLU A 28 -26.92 2.89 31.74
CA GLU A 28 -27.72 4.03 31.26
C GLU A 28 -27.31 5.26 32.11
N ASP A 29 -27.07 6.39 31.42
CA ASP A 29 -26.78 7.75 31.92
C ASP A 29 -25.33 8.14 32.28
N LEU A 30 -24.64 8.70 31.27
CA LEU A 30 -23.59 9.72 31.41
C LEU A 30 -24.23 11.05 31.88
N PRO A 31 -23.59 11.81 32.79
CA PRO A 31 -22.61 12.79 32.32
C PRO A 31 -21.33 12.85 33.17
N PHE A 32 -20.20 12.78 32.50
CA PHE A 32 -18.87 13.03 33.08
C PHE A 32 -18.69 14.55 33.25
N SER A 33 -18.82 15.08 34.47
CA SER A 33 -18.31 16.41 34.81
C SER A 33 -16.86 16.29 35.28
N LEU A 34 -15.97 17.07 34.66
CA LEU A 34 -14.56 17.17 35.08
C LEU A 34 -14.46 17.90 36.44
N PRO A 35 -13.59 17.45 37.37
CA PRO A 35 -13.47 18.05 38.70
C PRO A 35 -12.90 19.48 38.67
N GLU A 36 -13.55 20.41 39.38
CA GLU A 36 -13.28 21.86 39.46
C GLU A 36 -11.95 22.29 40.11
N LYS A 37 -10.98 21.39 40.31
CA LYS A 37 -9.61 21.73 40.73
C LYS A 37 -8.64 21.62 39.56
N SER A 38 -8.19 22.68 38.90
CA SER A 38 -8.74 24.02 38.71
C SER A 38 -8.24 24.46 37.33
N VAL A 39 -9.16 24.81 36.42
CA VAL A 39 -8.81 25.38 35.10
C VAL A 39 -7.82 26.54 35.27
N GLU A 40 -7.94 27.27 36.38
CA GLU A 40 -7.04 28.34 36.83
C GLU A 40 -5.58 27.89 37.09
N SER A 41 -5.35 26.72 37.67
CA SER A 41 -3.99 26.18 37.91
C SER A 41 -3.31 25.73 36.63
N VAL A 42 -4.06 25.07 35.75
CA VAL A 42 -3.59 24.68 34.41
C VAL A 42 -3.34 25.93 33.57
N ARG A 43 -4.21 26.95 33.66
CA ARG A 43 -4.06 28.26 33.02
C ARG A 43 -2.83 29.01 33.52
N LYS A 44 -2.59 29.07 34.83
CA LYS A 44 -1.41 29.71 35.44
C LYS A 44 -0.10 28.99 35.13
N ASP A 45 -0.10 27.66 35.08
CA ASP A 45 1.07 26.89 34.65
C ASP A 45 1.33 27.05 33.15
N ASN A 46 0.28 27.13 32.33
CA ASN A 46 0.38 27.45 30.92
C ASN A 46 0.86 28.90 30.69
N GLU A 47 0.42 29.87 31.49
CA GLU A 47 0.89 31.27 31.46
C GLU A 47 2.35 31.40 31.93
N ARG A 48 2.75 30.66 32.97
CA ARG A 48 4.16 30.58 33.42
C ARG A 48 5.07 29.96 32.37
N ARG A 49 4.62 28.89 31.68
CA ARG A 49 5.35 28.28 30.56
C ARG A 49 5.40 29.19 29.33
N ALA A 50 4.33 29.94 29.05
CA ALA A 50 4.26 30.92 27.95
C ALA A 50 5.24 32.10 28.13
N LYS A 51 5.47 32.56 29.37
CA LYS A 51 6.47 33.62 29.67
C LYS A 51 7.91 33.22 29.34
N LYS A 52 8.23 31.92 29.23
CA LYS A 52 9.58 31.42 28.93
C LYS A 52 9.87 31.28 27.42
N TYR A 53 8.85 31.44 26.58
CA TYR A 53 8.91 31.31 25.12
C TYR A 53 8.13 32.43 24.41
N THR A 54 8.17 33.66 24.94
CA THR A 54 7.52 34.79 24.30
C THR A 54 8.34 35.21 23.08
N LEU A 55 7.81 35.04 21.86
CA LEU A 55 8.41 35.67 20.67
C LEU A 55 8.63 37.16 20.97
N LEU A 56 9.79 37.68 20.61
CA LEU A 56 10.02 39.12 20.69
C LEU A 56 9.01 39.84 19.80
N ARG A 57 8.32 40.84 20.35
CA ARG A 57 7.33 41.66 19.61
C ARG A 57 7.93 42.29 18.35
N SER A 58 9.25 42.50 18.32
CA SER A 58 10.00 42.98 17.16
C SER A 58 9.96 42.06 15.93
N VAL A 59 9.59 40.78 16.09
CA VAL A 59 9.47 39.83 14.98
C VAL A 59 8.21 40.10 14.14
N PHE A 60 7.18 40.71 14.74
CA PHE A 60 5.89 40.94 14.11
C PHE A 60 5.84 42.27 13.34
N ASN A 61 5.23 42.22 12.16
CA ASN A 61 4.77 43.42 11.48
C ASN A 61 3.52 43.94 12.21
N LEU A 62 3.54 45.20 12.63
CA LEU A 62 2.45 45.84 13.35
C LEU A 62 1.61 46.71 12.40
N ASN A 63 0.36 46.97 12.78
CA ASN A 63 -0.51 47.95 12.13
C ASN A 63 -0.25 49.36 12.70
N SER A 64 -0.99 50.35 12.21
CA SER A 64 -0.89 51.75 12.68
C SER A 64 -1.26 51.94 14.15
N THR A 65 -2.03 51.02 14.75
CA THR A 65 -2.41 51.05 16.17
C THR A 65 -1.42 50.26 17.06
N GLY A 66 -0.32 49.74 16.49
CA GLY A 66 0.69 48.98 17.22
C GLY A 66 0.35 47.51 17.50
N ASN A 67 -0.77 47.00 16.96
CA ASN A 67 -1.18 45.60 17.08
C ASN A 67 -0.61 44.74 15.95
N ILE A 68 -0.49 43.43 16.16
CA ILE A 68 -0.08 42.50 15.10
C ILE A 68 -0.99 42.62 13.87
N LYS A 69 -0.37 42.79 12.71
CA LYS A 69 -1.06 42.96 11.43
C LYS A 69 -1.70 41.63 10.97
N LYS A 70 -3.03 41.58 10.93
CA LYS A 70 -3.84 40.37 10.62
C LYS A 70 -3.74 39.83 9.19
N ASP A 71 -3.33 40.64 8.22
CA ASP A 71 -3.17 40.26 6.81
C ASP A 71 -1.72 39.86 6.46
N SER A 72 -0.82 39.89 7.45
CA SER A 72 0.60 39.57 7.27
C SER A 72 0.86 38.05 7.36
N ILE A 73 1.11 37.40 6.24
CA ILE A 73 1.59 36.01 6.20
C ILE A 73 2.88 35.83 7.03
N LYS A 74 3.78 36.83 7.02
CA LYS A 74 5.03 36.82 7.79
C LYS A 74 4.78 36.65 9.28
N ASN A 75 3.69 37.23 9.80
CA ASN A 75 3.35 37.14 11.22
C ASN A 75 2.90 35.72 11.58
N VAL A 76 2.04 35.11 10.75
CA VAL A 76 1.62 33.73 10.95
C VAL A 76 2.81 32.78 10.86
N VAL A 77 3.67 32.93 9.85
CA VAL A 77 4.92 32.14 9.71
C VAL A 77 5.78 32.26 10.97
N ALA A 78 5.96 33.47 11.50
CA ALA A 78 6.71 33.67 12.73
C ALA A 78 6.09 32.93 13.93
N ILE A 79 4.76 32.91 14.05
CA ILE A 79 4.06 32.13 15.09
C ILE A 79 4.32 30.64 14.91
N LEU A 80 4.08 30.09 13.70
CA LEU A 80 4.23 28.66 13.44
C LEU A 80 5.68 28.17 13.64
N ASP A 81 6.68 28.98 13.29
CA ASP A 81 8.10 28.63 13.44
C ASP A 81 8.59 28.64 14.91
N ASN A 82 7.95 29.43 15.78
CA ASN A 82 8.52 29.76 17.09
C ASN A 82 7.62 29.43 18.29
N ASP A 83 6.31 29.34 18.12
CA ASP A 83 5.42 28.89 19.19
C ASP A 83 5.80 27.45 19.58
N PRO A 84 6.00 27.15 20.88
CA PRO A 84 6.40 25.81 21.32
C PRO A 84 5.52 24.66 20.81
N ILE A 85 4.21 24.89 20.63
CA ILE A 85 3.32 23.81 20.19
C ILE A 85 3.48 23.55 18.69
N PHE A 86 3.68 24.60 17.88
CA PHE A 86 3.80 24.51 16.42
C PHE A 86 5.22 24.28 15.92
N LYS A 87 6.24 24.66 16.69
CA LYS A 87 7.63 24.58 16.26
C LYS A 87 8.00 23.18 15.76
N GLY A 88 8.39 23.11 14.48
CA GLY A 88 8.76 21.88 13.78
C GLY A 88 7.60 20.92 13.48
N ALA A 89 6.34 21.36 13.65
CA ALA A 89 5.16 20.52 13.41
C ALA A 89 4.83 20.34 11.94
N PHE A 90 5.24 21.26 11.06
CA PHE A 90 4.81 21.29 9.66
C PHE A 90 6.01 21.07 8.74
N GLN A 91 5.89 20.12 7.83
CA GLN A 91 6.94 19.77 6.88
C GLN A 91 6.33 19.42 5.52
N TYR A 92 7.12 19.57 4.46
CA TYR A 92 6.71 19.21 3.11
C TYR A 92 7.21 17.80 2.77
N ASN A 93 6.29 16.89 2.47
CA ASN A 93 6.65 15.55 2.02
C ASN A 93 6.89 15.58 0.50
N GLU A 94 8.15 15.47 0.10
CA GLU A 94 8.56 15.49 -1.30
C GLU A 94 8.09 14.26 -2.09
N PHE A 95 7.73 13.16 -1.41
CA PHE A 95 7.20 11.96 -2.08
C PHE A 95 5.73 12.17 -2.46
N SER A 96 4.88 12.53 -1.49
CA SER A 96 3.45 12.78 -1.72
C SER A 96 3.18 14.13 -2.38
N GLU A 97 4.12 15.06 -2.31
CA GLU A 97 3.96 16.47 -2.73
C GLU A 97 2.95 17.26 -1.88
N GLU A 98 2.70 16.80 -0.65
CA GLU A 98 1.75 17.37 0.29
C GLU A 98 2.44 17.88 1.56
N ASN A 99 1.79 18.83 2.24
CA ASN A 99 2.21 19.21 3.59
C ASN A 99 1.78 18.12 4.59
N GLU A 100 2.62 17.83 5.56
CA GLU A 100 2.34 16.88 6.63
C GLU A 100 2.65 17.44 8.00
N ILE A 101 1.97 16.88 8.99
CA ILE A 101 2.13 17.18 10.39
C ILE A 101 3.06 16.12 10.99
N THR A 102 4.18 16.54 11.57
CA THR A 102 5.25 15.64 12.01
C THR A 102 5.08 15.12 13.44
N LYS A 103 4.26 15.81 14.25
CA LYS A 103 4.01 15.50 15.66
C LYS A 103 2.57 15.78 16.04
N ASP A 104 2.04 15.01 16.99
CA ASP A 104 0.75 15.30 17.61
C ASP A 104 0.80 16.67 18.32
N ILE A 105 -0.29 17.44 18.24
CA ILE A 105 -0.51 18.64 19.04
C ILE A 105 -1.81 18.43 19.84
N PRO A 106 -1.75 17.70 20.98
CA PRO A 106 -2.95 17.28 21.70
C PRO A 106 -3.83 18.44 22.17
N LEU A 107 -3.24 19.61 22.45
CA LEU A 107 -3.97 20.81 22.87
C LEU A 107 -4.98 21.28 21.81
N LEU A 108 -4.72 20.99 20.54
CA LEU A 108 -5.54 21.40 19.41
C LEU A 108 -6.26 20.23 18.75
N HIS A 109 -6.23 19.05 19.38
CA HIS A 109 -6.75 17.80 18.79
C HIS A 109 -6.14 17.45 17.42
N ILE A 110 -4.95 17.99 17.12
CA ILE A 110 -4.24 17.75 15.86
C ILE A 110 -3.40 16.48 16.00
N LYS A 111 -3.52 15.58 15.02
CA LYS A 111 -2.72 14.36 14.91
C LYS A 111 -1.61 14.49 13.88
N LYS A 112 -0.50 13.78 14.14
CA LYS A 112 0.55 13.53 13.15
C LYS A 112 -0.06 12.90 11.89
N GLY A 113 0.42 13.31 10.72
CA GLY A 113 0.02 12.78 9.41
C GLY A 113 -0.59 13.85 8.51
N ALA A 114 -1.62 13.45 7.77
CA ALA A 114 -2.30 14.30 6.81
C ALA A 114 -3.07 15.46 7.48
N PHE A 115 -3.17 16.57 6.76
CA PHE A 115 -4.04 17.68 7.15
C PHE A 115 -5.52 17.32 6.92
N ILE A 116 -6.37 17.88 7.77
CA ILE A 116 -7.82 17.94 7.56
C ILE A 116 -8.29 19.38 7.73
N ASP A 117 -9.42 19.71 7.12
CA ASP A 117 -9.92 21.10 7.02
C ASP A 117 -10.09 21.81 8.37
N THR A 118 -10.38 21.06 9.44
CA THR A 118 -10.61 21.60 10.79
C THR A 118 -9.32 22.04 11.48
N TYR A 119 -8.16 21.58 11.04
CA TYR A 119 -6.89 21.94 11.67
C TYR A 119 -6.54 23.42 11.48
N ASP A 120 -6.88 24.00 10.33
CA ASP A 120 -6.68 25.42 10.10
C ASP A 120 -7.52 26.28 11.05
N ASP A 121 -8.74 25.82 11.34
CA ASP A 121 -9.66 26.49 12.26
C ASP A 121 -9.13 26.40 13.71
N GLU A 122 -8.60 25.25 14.13
CA GLU A 122 -7.98 25.08 15.45
C GLU A 122 -6.72 25.94 15.61
N ILE A 123 -5.89 26.05 14.57
CA ILE A 123 -4.71 26.93 14.57
C ILE A 123 -5.14 28.40 14.68
N ALA A 124 -6.13 28.83 13.90
CA ALA A 124 -6.66 30.18 13.96
C ALA A 124 -7.25 30.51 15.35
N ASN A 125 -8.09 29.61 15.88
CA ASN A 125 -8.71 29.73 17.19
C ASN A 125 -7.67 29.79 18.33
N TYR A 126 -6.61 28.98 18.26
CA TYR A 126 -5.51 29.04 19.21
C TYR A 126 -4.82 30.41 19.21
N ILE A 127 -4.53 30.96 18.04
CA ILE A 127 -3.86 32.26 17.91
C ILE A 127 -4.75 33.38 18.45
N GLU A 128 -6.04 33.37 18.10
CA GLU A 128 -7.02 34.35 18.56
C GLU A 128 -7.20 34.33 20.10
N ASN A 129 -7.12 33.16 20.73
CA ASN A 129 -7.25 33.04 22.19
C ASN A 129 -5.96 33.38 22.97
N LYS A 130 -4.87 33.74 22.29
CA LYS A 130 -3.57 34.01 22.92
C LYS A 130 -3.29 35.52 22.96
N ALA A 131 -3.31 36.08 24.16
CA ALA A 131 -2.98 37.48 24.41
C ALA A 131 -1.56 37.88 23.95
N VAL A 132 -0.61 36.94 23.93
CA VAL A 132 0.75 37.17 23.38
C VAL A 132 0.74 37.50 21.89
N TYR A 133 -0.33 37.13 21.18
CA TYR A 133 -0.55 37.42 19.76
C TYR A 133 -1.61 38.52 19.56
N ASP A 134 -1.79 39.41 20.54
CA ASP A 134 -2.77 40.51 20.52
C ASP A 134 -4.21 40.04 20.21
N ASN A 135 -4.53 38.77 20.51
CA ASN A 135 -5.80 38.13 20.14
C ASN A 135 -6.12 38.29 18.63
N THR A 136 -5.09 38.22 17.78
CA THR A 136 -5.20 38.56 16.36
C THR A 136 -6.01 37.51 15.60
N ILE A 137 -7.02 37.97 14.88
CA ILE A 137 -7.87 37.15 14.02
C ILE A 137 -7.25 37.05 12.62
N PHE A 138 -6.53 35.96 12.36
CA PHE A 138 -6.04 35.63 11.02
C PHE A 138 -7.10 34.85 10.24
N ASN A 139 -7.26 35.14 8.94
CA ASN A 139 -8.16 34.36 8.11
C ASN A 139 -7.52 33.02 7.70
N LYS A 140 -8.37 32.03 7.36
CA LYS A 140 -7.96 30.68 6.96
C LYS A 140 -6.92 30.67 5.84
N ALA A 141 -7.13 31.44 4.77
CA ALA A 141 -6.19 31.53 3.65
C ALA A 141 -4.78 32.00 4.06
N ARG A 142 -4.65 32.83 5.11
CA ARG A 142 -3.34 33.25 5.64
C ARG A 142 -2.67 32.15 6.45
N ILE A 143 -3.46 31.37 7.20
CA ILE A 143 -2.97 30.17 7.91
C ILE A 143 -2.46 29.15 6.89
N GLU A 144 -3.27 28.77 5.91
CA GLU A 144 -2.90 27.84 4.84
C GLU A 144 -1.63 28.30 4.10
N SER A 145 -1.55 29.58 3.73
CA SER A 145 -0.37 30.12 3.05
C SER A 145 0.88 30.04 3.93
N ALA A 146 0.75 30.31 5.23
CA ALA A 146 1.87 30.25 6.16
C ALA A 146 2.33 28.81 6.41
N ILE A 147 1.40 27.86 6.53
CA ILE A 147 1.71 26.42 6.62
C ILE A 147 2.50 26.00 5.40
N ASN A 148 2.04 26.35 4.18
CA ASN A 148 2.78 26.07 2.95
C ASN A 148 4.21 26.61 3.01
N VAL A 149 4.40 27.86 3.44
CA VAL A 149 5.73 28.48 3.54
C VAL A 149 6.62 27.77 4.56
N VAL A 150 6.10 27.44 5.75
CA VAL A 150 6.87 26.76 6.81
C VAL A 150 7.23 25.34 6.39
N SER A 151 6.27 24.59 5.85
CA SER A 151 6.48 23.22 5.39
C SER A 151 7.57 23.13 4.32
N HIS A 152 7.56 24.03 3.32
CA HIS A 152 8.56 24.00 2.24
C HIS A 152 9.98 24.38 2.69
N ARG A 153 10.14 25.06 3.84
CA ARG A 153 11.47 25.27 4.45
C ARG A 153 12.04 24.00 5.07
N HIS A 154 11.19 23.02 5.32
CA HIS A 154 11.50 21.77 6.00
C HIS A 154 10.93 20.60 5.21
N ALA A 155 11.54 20.33 4.05
CA ALA A 155 11.15 19.22 3.20
C ALA A 155 11.82 17.90 3.65
N PHE A 156 11.12 16.79 3.46
CA PHE A 156 11.63 15.44 3.70
C PHE A 156 11.05 14.45 2.68
N ASN A 157 11.70 13.31 2.51
CA ASN A 157 11.22 12.26 1.61
C ASN A 157 11.21 10.90 2.34
N PRO A 158 10.05 10.47 2.86
CA PRO A 158 9.97 9.28 3.71
C PRO A 158 10.34 8.00 2.96
N MET A 159 10.07 7.94 1.65
CA MET A 159 10.43 6.78 0.84
C MET A 159 11.94 6.71 0.59
N LEU A 160 12.61 7.84 0.39
CA LEU A 160 14.06 7.90 0.28
C LEU A 160 14.71 7.47 1.60
N ASP A 161 14.21 7.96 2.73
CA ASP A 161 14.66 7.58 4.07
C ASP A 161 14.48 6.08 4.30
N TYR A 162 13.30 5.54 3.98
CA TYR A 162 13.02 4.10 4.07
C TYR A 162 13.99 3.26 3.24
N MET A 163 14.22 3.61 1.97
CA MET A 163 15.12 2.85 1.09
C MET A 163 16.57 2.92 1.57
N ASN A 164 17.01 4.07 2.09
CA ASN A 164 18.35 4.23 2.65
C ASN A 164 18.55 3.38 3.91
N GLU A 165 17.57 3.37 4.82
CA GLU A 165 17.62 2.57 6.04
C GLU A 165 17.54 1.06 5.72
N ALA A 166 16.65 0.66 4.81
CA ALA A 166 16.55 -0.71 4.32
C ALA A 166 17.89 -1.21 3.72
N TYR A 167 18.55 -0.38 2.93
CA TYR A 167 19.86 -0.70 2.36
C TYR A 167 20.95 -0.87 3.43
N LYS A 168 20.95 0.00 4.44
CA LYS A 168 21.88 -0.06 5.57
C LYS A 168 21.66 -1.33 6.41
N ASN A 169 20.40 -1.72 6.61
CA ASN A 169 20.01 -2.89 7.39
C ASN A 169 20.03 -4.20 6.58
N TYR A 170 20.32 -4.15 5.28
CA TYR A 170 20.34 -5.32 4.41
C TYR A 170 21.40 -6.34 4.83
N ASP A 171 20.96 -7.55 5.16
CA ASP A 171 21.79 -8.63 5.71
C ASP A 171 22.59 -9.43 4.67
N LYS A 172 22.61 -8.96 3.41
CA LYS A 172 23.33 -9.58 2.29
C LYS A 172 22.83 -10.96 1.85
N LYS A 173 21.68 -11.43 2.33
CA LYS A 173 21.05 -12.67 1.83
C LYS A 173 20.20 -12.39 0.61
N ARG A 174 20.30 -13.25 -0.40
CA ARG A 174 19.48 -13.21 -1.61
C ARG A 174 18.08 -13.75 -1.32
N ARG A 175 17.06 -12.92 -1.51
CA ARG A 175 15.64 -13.24 -1.28
C ARG A 175 14.77 -12.96 -2.49
N LEU A 176 15.09 -11.93 -3.28
CA LEU A 176 14.27 -11.53 -4.42
C LEU A 176 14.08 -12.67 -5.43
N ASP A 177 15.10 -13.48 -5.67
CA ASP A 177 15.05 -14.60 -6.64
C ASP A 177 14.02 -15.68 -6.27
N ASP A 178 13.73 -15.83 -4.99
CA ASP A 178 12.82 -16.82 -4.43
C ASP A 178 11.52 -16.18 -3.91
N PHE A 179 11.38 -14.86 -3.99
CA PHE A 179 10.27 -14.15 -3.36
C PHE A 179 8.90 -14.57 -3.91
N PHE A 180 8.64 -14.34 -5.20
CA PHE A 180 7.37 -14.79 -5.80
C PHE A 180 7.22 -16.32 -5.86
N PRO A 181 8.29 -17.11 -6.09
CA PRO A 181 8.22 -18.57 -5.92
C PRO A 181 7.73 -19.02 -4.55
N ASP A 182 8.29 -18.48 -3.46
CA ASP A 182 7.93 -18.89 -2.11
C ASP A 182 6.52 -18.41 -1.71
N PHE A 183 6.17 -17.16 -2.03
CA PHE A 183 4.93 -16.55 -1.55
C PHE A 183 3.73 -16.74 -2.47
N LEU A 184 3.94 -16.82 -3.78
CA LEU A 184 2.85 -16.97 -4.76
C LEU A 184 2.91 -18.32 -5.50
N GLY A 185 3.89 -19.18 -5.21
CA GLY A 185 4.03 -20.46 -5.89
C GLY A 185 4.44 -20.33 -7.37
N VAL A 186 5.06 -19.21 -7.74
CA VAL A 186 5.57 -19.00 -9.10
C VAL A 186 6.65 -20.03 -9.42
N THR A 187 6.60 -20.60 -10.63
CA THR A 187 7.66 -21.52 -11.08
C THR A 187 8.98 -20.77 -11.25
N LYS A 188 9.99 -21.12 -10.44
CA LYS A 188 11.32 -20.49 -10.49
C LYS A 188 12.00 -20.77 -11.82
N SER A 189 12.43 -19.70 -12.49
CA SER A 189 13.16 -19.71 -13.75
C SER A 189 13.99 -18.43 -13.88
N ASP A 190 14.94 -18.40 -14.81
CA ASP A 190 15.72 -17.19 -15.09
C ASP A 190 14.83 -16.01 -15.47
N ALA A 191 13.73 -16.28 -16.20
CA ALA A 191 12.72 -15.27 -16.53
C ALA A 191 12.01 -14.71 -15.29
N SER A 192 11.54 -15.58 -14.39
CA SER A 192 10.86 -15.12 -13.17
C SER A 192 11.80 -14.35 -12.24
N ILE A 193 13.06 -14.77 -12.14
CA ILE A 193 14.09 -14.08 -11.36
C ILE A 193 14.33 -12.68 -11.96
N LEU A 194 14.53 -12.60 -13.28
CA LEU A 194 14.75 -11.32 -13.96
C LEU A 194 13.56 -10.37 -13.81
N ILE A 195 12.33 -10.86 -13.99
CA ILE A 195 11.10 -10.09 -13.80
C ILE A 195 11.05 -9.51 -12.38
N THR A 196 11.30 -10.35 -11.37
CA THR A 196 11.26 -9.94 -9.96
C THR A 196 12.27 -8.82 -9.71
N ARG A 197 13.53 -9.01 -10.13
CA ARG A 197 14.58 -8.01 -9.95
C ARG A 197 14.28 -6.71 -10.69
N LEU A 198 13.80 -6.76 -11.94
CA LEU A 198 13.46 -5.58 -12.73
C LEU A 198 12.38 -4.74 -12.05
N TRP A 199 11.31 -5.37 -11.57
CA TRP A 199 10.20 -4.66 -10.94
C TRP A 199 10.62 -4.00 -9.61
N PHE A 200 11.35 -4.72 -8.75
CA PHE A 200 11.88 -4.16 -7.50
C PHE A 200 12.90 -3.05 -7.74
N MET A 201 13.85 -3.22 -8.68
CA MET A 201 14.78 -2.15 -9.06
C MET A 201 14.05 -0.95 -9.67
N GLY A 202 12.93 -1.19 -10.37
CA GLY A 202 12.02 -0.13 -10.84
C GLY A 202 11.49 0.72 -9.70
N GLY A 203 11.07 0.07 -8.59
CA GLY A 203 10.62 0.76 -7.37
C GLY A 203 11.72 1.63 -6.77
N VAL A 204 12.92 1.06 -6.64
CA VAL A 204 14.09 1.81 -6.17
C VAL A 204 14.39 3.01 -7.07
N ALA A 205 14.39 2.82 -8.40
CA ALA A 205 14.61 3.90 -9.34
C ALA A 205 13.56 5.00 -9.19
N LYS A 206 12.29 4.66 -8.97
CA LYS A 206 11.22 5.66 -8.77
C LYS A 206 11.37 6.48 -7.49
N VAL A 207 12.04 5.95 -6.46
CA VAL A 207 12.35 6.69 -5.23
C VAL A 207 13.56 7.59 -5.40
N TYR A 208 14.69 7.07 -5.89
CA TYR A 208 15.95 7.84 -6.01
C TYR A 208 15.97 8.78 -7.21
N HIS A 209 15.36 8.36 -8.32
CA HIS A 209 15.43 9.03 -9.62
C HIS A 209 14.06 8.93 -10.33
N PRO A 210 13.03 9.65 -9.86
CA PRO A 210 11.63 9.45 -10.27
C PRO A 210 11.36 9.64 -11.78
N LEU A 211 12.23 10.36 -12.48
CA LEU A 211 12.19 10.53 -13.95
C LEU A 211 12.78 9.33 -14.72
N THR A 212 13.31 8.32 -14.03
CA THR A 212 13.78 7.09 -14.67
C THR A 212 12.61 6.42 -15.37
N LYS A 213 12.83 6.05 -16.64
CA LYS A 213 11.85 5.36 -17.46
C LYS A 213 11.70 3.92 -16.99
N VAL A 214 10.68 3.68 -16.18
CA VAL A 214 10.22 2.35 -15.76
C VAL A 214 8.86 2.14 -16.42
N ASP A 215 8.86 1.61 -17.64
CA ASP A 215 7.65 1.43 -18.46
C ASP A 215 7.08 0.00 -18.41
N GLN A 216 7.51 -0.77 -17.42
CA GLN A 216 7.14 -2.17 -17.20
C GLN A 216 6.09 -2.31 -16.10
N SER A 217 5.17 -3.24 -16.31
CA SER A 217 4.08 -3.66 -15.43
C SER A 217 4.35 -5.08 -14.94
N LEU A 218 4.34 -5.29 -13.63
CA LEU A 218 4.28 -6.64 -13.07
C LEU A 218 2.85 -7.16 -13.18
N ASP A 219 2.66 -8.29 -13.85
CA ASP A 219 1.34 -8.88 -13.96
C ASP A 219 1.30 -10.18 -13.15
N LEU A 220 0.55 -10.18 -12.05
CA LEU A 220 0.33 -11.35 -11.23
C LEU A 220 -0.94 -12.07 -11.69
N VAL A 221 -0.75 -13.30 -12.17
CA VAL A 221 -1.77 -14.09 -12.82
C VAL A 221 -2.01 -15.36 -12.00
N GLY A 222 -3.25 -15.80 -11.83
CA GLY A 222 -3.56 -17.08 -11.20
C GLY A 222 -4.88 -17.04 -10.45
N SER A 223 -5.30 -18.13 -9.84
CA SER A 223 -6.63 -18.23 -9.23
C SER A 223 -6.90 -17.22 -8.11
N GLN A 224 -8.19 -17.04 -7.82
CA GLN A 224 -8.63 -16.19 -6.70
C GLN A 224 -8.14 -16.76 -5.37
N GLY A 225 -7.84 -15.88 -4.40
CA GLY A 225 -7.44 -16.30 -3.06
C GLY A 225 -6.01 -16.88 -2.94
N VAL A 226 -5.17 -16.70 -3.97
CA VAL A 226 -3.72 -16.95 -3.92
C VAL A 226 -2.97 -15.84 -3.15
N GLY A 227 -3.56 -14.66 -2.98
CA GLY A 227 -2.96 -13.53 -2.24
C GLY A 227 -2.19 -12.53 -3.12
N LYS A 228 -2.53 -12.43 -4.42
CA LYS A 228 -1.89 -11.51 -5.38
C LYS A 228 -2.03 -10.04 -4.97
N THR A 229 -3.21 -9.61 -4.54
CA THR A 229 -3.46 -8.23 -4.10
C THR A 229 -2.82 -7.99 -2.72
N SER A 230 -2.97 -8.94 -1.79
CA SER A 230 -2.41 -8.84 -0.43
C SER A 230 -0.89 -8.74 -0.40
N ILE A 231 -0.18 -9.44 -1.30
CA ILE A 231 1.28 -9.35 -1.35
C ILE A 231 1.73 -7.95 -1.79
N LEU A 232 1.02 -7.31 -2.74
CA LEU A 232 1.33 -5.96 -3.21
C LEU A 232 1.05 -4.91 -2.13
N GLN A 233 -0.07 -5.07 -1.41
CA GLN A 233 -0.41 -4.23 -0.25
C GLN A 233 0.68 -4.30 0.83
N ASN A 234 1.10 -5.51 1.20
CA ASN A 234 2.11 -5.73 2.25
C ASN A 234 3.53 -5.30 1.82
N LEU A 235 3.83 -5.28 0.51
CA LEU A 235 5.11 -4.82 -0.01
C LEU A 235 5.29 -3.30 0.04
N ALA A 236 4.20 -2.53 0.02
CA ALA A 236 4.25 -1.08 0.01
C ALA A 236 4.66 -0.52 1.37
N PRO A 237 5.83 0.13 1.50
CA PRO A 237 6.22 0.76 2.75
C PRO A 237 5.19 1.81 3.18
N TYR A 238 4.95 1.91 4.48
CA TYR A 238 3.94 2.82 5.07
C TYR A 238 2.51 2.63 4.54
N GLY A 239 2.22 1.53 3.85
CA GLY A 239 0.92 1.30 3.23
C GLY A 239 0.66 2.18 2.00
N LEU A 240 1.70 2.70 1.34
CA LEU A 240 1.59 3.52 0.12
C LEU A 240 1.23 2.66 -1.11
N TYR A 241 0.07 2.04 -1.03
CA TYR A 241 -0.54 1.17 -2.03
C TYR A 241 -1.91 1.70 -2.41
N THR A 242 -2.29 1.58 -3.68
CA THR A 242 -3.68 1.78 -4.10
C THR A 242 -4.08 0.83 -5.23
N ASP A 243 -5.32 0.36 -5.19
CA ASP A 243 -6.08 -0.25 -6.29
C ASP A 243 -7.37 0.53 -6.58
N GLN A 244 -7.51 1.73 -6.00
CA GLN A 244 -8.72 2.55 -6.10
C GLN A 244 -8.69 3.42 -7.37
N PHE A 245 -8.60 2.78 -8.54
CA PHE A 245 -8.73 3.46 -9.82
C PHE A 245 -9.33 2.55 -10.89
N ASN A 246 -10.10 3.13 -11.81
CA ASN A 246 -10.79 2.40 -12.87
C ASN A 246 -10.48 2.91 -14.29
N SER A 247 -9.65 3.95 -14.41
CA SER A 247 -9.27 4.63 -15.63
C SER A 247 -7.86 5.21 -15.50
N PHE A 248 -7.17 5.42 -16.63
CA PHE A 248 -5.88 6.11 -16.70
C PHE A 248 -6.01 7.62 -17.00
N THR A 249 -7.23 8.12 -17.17
CA THR A 249 -7.49 9.51 -17.60
C THR A 249 -8.47 10.26 -16.73
N ASP A 250 -9.32 9.55 -15.98
CA ASP A 250 -10.26 10.20 -15.06
C ASP A 250 -9.53 10.98 -13.95
N LYS A 251 -10.06 12.15 -13.61
CA LYS A 251 -9.40 13.06 -12.67
C LYS A 251 -9.38 12.51 -11.23
N ASP A 252 -10.42 11.82 -10.80
CA ASP A 252 -10.56 11.35 -9.42
C ASP A 252 -9.68 10.10 -9.26
N ASP A 253 -9.67 9.24 -10.28
CA ASP A 253 -8.72 8.12 -10.38
C ASP A 253 -7.26 8.60 -10.36
N LEU A 254 -6.89 9.63 -11.15
CA LEU A 254 -5.55 10.20 -11.15
C LEU A 254 -5.17 10.80 -9.80
N SER A 255 -6.14 11.37 -9.07
CA SER A 255 -5.93 11.88 -7.71
C SER A 255 -5.52 10.77 -6.75
N ASN A 256 -6.14 9.59 -6.85
CA ASN A 256 -5.87 8.45 -5.99
C ASN A 256 -4.47 7.86 -6.18
N LEU A 257 -3.79 8.19 -7.28
CA LEU A 257 -2.42 7.74 -7.56
C LEU A 257 -1.34 8.63 -6.91
N ILE A 258 -1.70 9.86 -6.52
CA ILE A 258 -0.75 10.82 -5.97
C ILE A 258 -0.26 10.34 -4.61
N GLY A 259 1.05 10.38 -4.39
CA GLY A 259 1.69 9.92 -3.16
C GLY A 259 1.70 8.42 -2.93
N MET A 260 1.21 7.61 -3.87
CA MET A 260 1.29 6.15 -3.79
C MET A 260 2.62 5.64 -4.37
N PHE A 261 3.09 4.50 -3.87
CA PHE A 261 4.33 3.86 -4.30
C PHE A 261 4.10 2.60 -5.14
N ILE A 262 3.09 1.80 -4.79
CA ILE A 262 2.64 0.66 -5.60
C ILE A 262 1.20 0.95 -6.02
N ILE A 263 0.94 0.95 -7.33
CA ILE A 263 -0.43 1.00 -7.83
C ILE A 263 -0.76 -0.32 -8.52
N ASN A 264 -1.94 -0.86 -8.23
CA ASN A 264 -2.40 -2.13 -8.73
C ASN A 264 -3.72 -1.97 -9.51
N ASP A 265 -3.69 -2.26 -10.81
CA ASP A 265 -4.92 -2.38 -11.59
C ASP A 265 -5.56 -3.74 -11.29
N ASP A 266 -6.38 -3.77 -10.24
CA ASP A 266 -6.97 -4.99 -9.73
C ASP A 266 -8.00 -5.56 -10.71
N GLU A 267 -7.89 -6.87 -10.96
CA GLU A 267 -8.61 -7.59 -12.02
C GLU A 267 -8.41 -7.01 -13.43
N MET A 268 -7.40 -6.15 -13.63
CA MET A 268 -7.16 -5.40 -14.87
C MET A 268 -8.35 -4.52 -15.27
N THR A 269 -9.11 -4.01 -14.30
CA THR A 269 -10.32 -3.22 -14.53
C THR A 269 -10.07 -1.98 -15.38
N ALA A 270 -9.06 -1.17 -15.05
CA ALA A 270 -8.70 0.01 -15.82
C ALA A 270 -8.15 -0.38 -17.20
N SER A 271 -7.25 -1.36 -17.26
CA SER A 271 -6.71 -1.89 -18.53
C SER A 271 -7.80 -2.41 -19.48
N SER A 272 -8.88 -3.00 -18.94
CA SER A 272 -9.97 -3.56 -19.73
C SER A 272 -10.86 -2.49 -20.37
N LYS A 273 -11.00 -1.34 -19.70
CA LYS A 273 -11.81 -0.20 -20.14
C LYS A 273 -11.04 0.75 -21.06
N SER A 274 -9.71 0.76 -20.97
CA SER A 274 -8.82 1.63 -21.74
C SER A 274 -8.35 0.99 -23.05
N SER A 275 -7.99 1.84 -24.02
CA SER A 275 -7.31 1.35 -25.23
C SER A 275 -5.89 0.87 -24.90
N PHE A 276 -5.36 -0.04 -25.73
CA PHE A 276 -4.00 -0.55 -25.54
C PHE A 276 -2.93 0.54 -25.70
N GLU A 277 -3.17 1.52 -26.57
CA GLU A 277 -2.28 2.70 -26.72
C GLU A 277 -2.31 3.59 -25.49
N GLU A 278 -3.49 3.83 -24.92
CA GLU A 278 -3.65 4.60 -23.68
C GLU A 278 -2.91 3.94 -22.52
N MET A 279 -3.05 2.63 -22.36
CA MET A 279 -2.31 1.88 -21.35
C MET A 279 -0.79 1.99 -21.57
N LYS A 280 -0.30 1.79 -22.80
CA LYS A 280 1.13 1.92 -23.12
C LYS A 280 1.64 3.32 -22.80
N ARG A 281 0.86 4.35 -23.15
CA ARG A 281 1.20 5.74 -22.85
C ARG A 281 1.23 5.98 -21.34
N PHE A 282 0.24 5.49 -20.60
CA PHE A 282 0.22 5.59 -19.14
C PHE A 282 1.43 4.90 -18.49
N LEU A 283 1.85 3.74 -18.98
CA LEU A 283 3.08 3.09 -18.48
C LEU A 283 4.35 3.85 -18.88
N THR A 284 4.38 4.48 -20.06
CA THR A 284 5.59 5.11 -20.61
C THR A 284 5.82 6.52 -20.08
N ASP A 285 4.74 7.29 -19.86
CA ASP A 285 4.82 8.69 -19.45
C ASP A 285 5.34 8.81 -18.01
N ASN A 286 6.41 9.57 -17.79
CA ASN A 286 6.94 9.82 -16.45
C ASN A 286 6.10 10.79 -15.61
N ASN A 287 5.20 11.53 -16.25
CA ASN A 287 4.40 12.56 -15.60
C ASN A 287 2.94 12.42 -16.01
N PHE A 288 2.04 12.94 -15.18
CA PHE A 288 0.66 13.18 -15.55
C PHE A 288 0.23 14.56 -15.07
N LYS A 289 -0.76 15.15 -15.76
CA LYS A 289 -1.32 16.44 -15.38
C LYS A 289 -2.61 16.20 -14.63
N TYR A 290 -2.73 16.83 -13.47
CA TYR A 290 -3.92 16.79 -12.65
C TYR A 290 -4.16 18.19 -12.08
N ARG A 291 -5.42 18.59 -11.98
CA ARG A 291 -5.81 19.86 -11.34
C ARG A 291 -6.47 19.51 -10.01
N PRO A 292 -5.77 19.68 -8.87
CA PRO A 292 -6.38 19.47 -7.57
C PRO A 292 -7.64 20.30 -7.38
N PRO A 293 -8.58 19.86 -6.54
CA PRO A 293 -9.73 20.67 -6.17
C PRO A 293 -9.26 22.05 -5.70
N TYR A 294 -10.00 23.10 -6.09
CA TYR A 294 -9.69 24.50 -5.75
C TYR A 294 -8.38 25.07 -6.32
N ALA A 295 -7.53 24.27 -6.99
CA ALA A 295 -6.37 24.80 -7.70
C ALA A 295 -6.80 25.65 -8.90
N LYS A 296 -6.11 26.78 -9.14
CA LYS A 296 -6.38 27.66 -10.30
C LYS A 296 -5.86 27.07 -11.61
N HIS A 297 -4.75 26.36 -11.57
CA HIS A 297 -4.09 25.79 -12.74
C HIS A 297 -3.80 24.29 -12.53
N PRO A 298 -3.83 23.48 -13.61
CA PRO A 298 -3.33 22.11 -13.56
C PRO A 298 -1.87 22.08 -13.11
N LYS A 299 -1.54 21.13 -12.24
CA LYS A 299 -0.17 20.80 -11.85
C LYS A 299 0.30 19.57 -12.63
N GLN A 300 1.60 19.46 -12.80
CA GLN A 300 2.24 18.27 -13.36
C GLN A 300 2.84 17.48 -12.21
N PHE A 301 2.44 16.22 -12.08
CA PHE A 301 2.91 15.29 -11.06
C PHE A 301 3.86 14.28 -11.68
N THR A 302 4.96 13.99 -10.98
CA THR A 302 5.90 12.95 -11.41
C THR A 302 5.44 11.59 -10.89
N LYS A 303 5.42 10.56 -11.74
CA LYS A 303 5.09 9.20 -11.33
C LYS A 303 6.23 8.60 -10.51
N LYS A 304 6.01 8.54 -9.19
CA LYS A 304 6.90 7.94 -8.18
C LYS A 304 6.50 6.51 -7.79
N PHE A 305 5.54 5.94 -8.51
CA PHE A 305 5.05 4.59 -8.28
C PHE A 305 5.57 3.59 -9.32
N ILE A 306 5.55 2.31 -8.94
CA ILE A 306 5.60 1.17 -9.85
C ILE A 306 4.21 0.59 -10.06
N PHE A 307 4.02 0.03 -11.24
CA PHE A 307 2.74 -0.49 -11.70
C PHE A 307 2.69 -2.01 -11.57
N ALA A 308 1.58 -2.49 -11.04
CA ALA A 308 1.24 -3.90 -11.01
C ALA A 308 -0.19 -4.10 -11.53
N ARG A 309 -0.49 -5.33 -11.93
CA ARG A 309 -1.83 -5.76 -12.26
C ARG A 309 -2.07 -7.14 -11.69
N THR A 310 -3.28 -7.39 -11.26
CA THR A 310 -3.71 -8.74 -10.86
C THR A 310 -4.79 -9.22 -11.82
N THR A 311 -4.80 -10.51 -12.12
CA THR A 311 -5.93 -11.10 -12.83
C THR A 311 -6.05 -12.59 -12.50
N ASN A 312 -7.27 -13.09 -12.59
CA ASN A 312 -7.55 -14.52 -12.59
C ASN A 312 -7.53 -15.10 -14.01
N ASN A 313 -7.60 -14.24 -15.04
CA ASN A 313 -7.54 -14.66 -16.43
C ASN A 313 -6.08 -14.90 -16.84
N ARG A 314 -5.76 -16.16 -17.17
CA ARG A 314 -4.41 -16.57 -17.55
C ARG A 314 -3.98 -16.04 -18.91
N THR A 315 -4.96 -15.79 -19.77
CA THR A 315 -4.79 -15.36 -21.16
C THR A 315 -5.32 -13.94 -21.36
N TYR A 316 -4.63 -12.99 -20.72
CA TYR A 316 -5.00 -11.58 -20.77
C TYR A 316 -4.16 -10.80 -21.79
N LEU A 317 -2.99 -11.32 -22.21
CA LEU A 317 -2.18 -10.70 -23.25
C LEU A 317 -2.83 -10.99 -24.61
N LYS A 318 -3.57 -10.00 -25.12
CA LYS A 318 -4.02 -10.01 -26.51
C LYS A 318 -2.80 -9.89 -27.42
N ASP A 319 -2.78 -10.64 -28.53
CA ASP A 319 -1.73 -10.61 -29.56
C ASP A 319 -1.65 -9.21 -30.21
N LYS A 320 -0.97 -8.29 -29.52
CA LYS A 320 -0.87 -6.87 -29.86
C LYS A 320 0.57 -6.40 -29.68
N THR A 321 1.02 -5.53 -30.57
CA THR A 321 2.36 -4.94 -30.55
C THR A 321 2.63 -4.15 -29.27
N GLY A 322 3.62 -4.55 -28.48
CA GLY A 322 4.02 -3.83 -27.25
C GLY A 322 4.00 -4.65 -25.96
N THR A 323 3.91 -5.97 -26.05
CA THR A 323 3.95 -6.90 -24.91
C THR A 323 5.21 -6.80 -24.06
N ARG A 324 6.29 -6.17 -24.55
CA ARG A 324 7.54 -5.97 -23.79
C ARG A 324 7.36 -5.27 -22.44
N ARG A 325 6.29 -4.49 -22.29
CA ARG A 325 5.95 -3.75 -21.06
C ARG A 325 5.34 -4.65 -19.99
N PHE A 326 4.95 -5.86 -20.32
CA PHE A 326 4.30 -6.76 -19.37
C PHE A 326 5.27 -7.83 -18.89
N LEU A 327 5.31 -8.01 -17.58
CA LEU A 327 6.16 -8.97 -16.89
C LEU A 327 5.26 -9.97 -16.14
N PRO A 328 4.66 -10.95 -16.85
CA PRO A 328 3.73 -11.88 -16.24
C PRO A 328 4.41 -12.91 -15.32
N LEU A 329 3.79 -13.18 -14.18
CA LEU A 329 4.13 -14.29 -13.30
C LEU A 329 2.87 -15.11 -12.96
N MET A 330 2.91 -16.41 -13.29
CA MET A 330 1.83 -17.35 -12.97
C MET A 330 1.98 -17.85 -11.53
N SER A 331 0.96 -17.60 -10.72
CA SER A 331 0.87 -17.92 -9.30
C SER A 331 0.07 -19.19 -9.09
N HIS A 332 0.51 -20.04 -8.16
CA HIS A 332 -0.13 -21.32 -7.84
C HIS A 332 -0.22 -21.50 -6.33
N LYS A 333 -1.43 -21.45 -5.77
CA LYS A 333 -1.65 -21.62 -4.32
C LYS A 333 -1.02 -22.89 -3.76
N SER A 334 -1.15 -24.00 -4.50
CA SER A 334 -0.61 -25.32 -4.12
C SER A 334 0.91 -25.38 -4.03
N LYS A 335 1.62 -24.43 -4.65
CA LYS A 335 3.09 -24.36 -4.68
C LYS A 335 3.66 -23.31 -3.71
N GLN A 336 2.81 -22.62 -2.95
CA GLN A 336 3.24 -21.66 -1.93
C GLN A 336 3.99 -22.38 -0.81
N LYS A 337 5.14 -21.83 -0.43
CA LYS A 337 5.88 -22.24 0.77
C LYS A 337 5.62 -21.31 1.95
N LYS A 338 5.18 -20.07 1.66
CA LYS A 338 4.91 -19.00 2.63
C LYS A 338 3.57 -18.36 2.30
N ASN A 339 2.89 -17.87 3.33
CA ASN A 339 1.63 -17.17 3.21
C ASN A 339 1.87 -15.65 2.99
N PRO A 340 1.30 -15.05 1.91
CA PRO A 340 1.44 -13.63 1.60
C PRO A 340 0.98 -12.64 2.68
N VAL A 341 0.13 -13.08 3.60
CA VAL A 341 -0.47 -12.24 4.66
C VAL A 341 0.29 -12.40 5.97
N THR A 342 0.58 -13.63 6.40
CA THR A 342 1.16 -13.87 7.74
C THR A 342 2.68 -13.87 7.75
N ASP A 343 3.33 -14.34 6.68
CA ASP A 343 4.78 -14.55 6.68
C ASP A 343 5.54 -13.35 6.10
N LEU A 344 4.85 -12.46 5.38
CA LEU A 344 5.41 -11.24 4.81
C LEU A 344 5.44 -10.10 5.83
N THR A 345 6.32 -10.24 6.83
CA THR A 345 6.46 -9.24 7.90
C THR A 345 7.10 -7.93 7.41
N PRO A 346 6.89 -6.79 8.09
CA PRO A 346 7.55 -5.52 7.75
C PRO A 346 9.08 -5.63 7.70
N LYS A 347 9.68 -6.41 8.60
CA LYS A 347 11.13 -6.67 8.61
C LYS A 347 11.59 -7.48 7.39
N TYR A 348 10.77 -8.42 6.92
CA TYR A 348 11.07 -9.16 5.70
C TYR A 348 11.00 -8.24 4.47
N VAL A 349 9.97 -7.38 4.41
CA VAL A 349 9.80 -6.38 3.35
C VAL A 349 10.96 -5.39 3.31
N GLU A 350 11.42 -4.91 4.47
CA GLU A 350 12.62 -4.08 4.58
C GLU A 350 13.86 -4.79 3.99
N GLN A 351 14.04 -6.09 4.25
CA GLN A 351 15.15 -6.86 3.66
C GLN A 351 15.02 -7.03 2.13
N LEU A 352 13.80 -7.17 1.59
CA LEU A 352 13.58 -7.23 0.13
C LEU A 352 13.96 -5.90 -0.53
N TRP A 353 13.51 -4.78 0.03
CA TRP A 353 13.85 -3.45 -0.47
C TRP A 353 15.34 -3.15 -0.28
N GLY A 354 15.94 -3.55 0.84
CA GLY A 354 17.38 -3.44 1.06
C GLY A 354 18.22 -4.19 0.02
N GLU A 355 17.81 -5.41 -0.34
CA GLU A 355 18.40 -6.17 -1.44
C GLU A 355 18.21 -5.46 -2.79
N ALA A 356 17.00 -4.95 -3.05
CA ALA A 356 16.69 -4.25 -4.29
C ALA A 356 17.55 -2.99 -4.47
N VAL A 357 17.75 -2.22 -3.40
CA VAL A 357 18.63 -1.04 -3.41
C VAL A 357 20.08 -1.45 -3.64
N TRP A 358 20.54 -2.53 -3.01
CA TRP A 358 21.87 -3.05 -3.25
C TRP A 358 22.06 -3.45 -4.72
N LEU A 359 21.10 -4.19 -5.30
CA LEU A 359 21.14 -4.57 -6.72
C LEU A 359 21.17 -3.34 -7.63
N TYR A 360 20.29 -2.37 -7.39
CA TYR A 360 20.21 -1.15 -8.17
C TYR A 360 21.54 -0.36 -8.15
N LYS A 361 22.17 -0.24 -6.98
CA LYS A 361 23.47 0.44 -6.83
C LYS A 361 24.64 -0.29 -7.51
N GLN A 362 24.56 -1.62 -7.67
CA GLN A 362 25.58 -2.39 -8.39
C GLN A 362 25.36 -2.39 -9.91
N ALA A 363 24.15 -2.10 -10.37
CA ALA A 363 23.83 -2.11 -11.79
C ALA A 363 24.29 -0.81 -12.46
N LYS A 364 24.99 -0.92 -13.59
CA LYS A 364 25.33 0.23 -14.43
C LYS A 364 24.10 0.76 -15.17
N ASP A 365 23.39 -0.13 -15.85
CA ASP A 365 22.19 0.16 -16.64
C ASP A 365 21.10 -0.90 -16.35
N PRO A 366 20.41 -0.84 -15.19
CA PRO A 366 19.55 -1.94 -14.70
C PRO A 366 18.37 -2.30 -15.61
N PHE A 367 17.97 -1.39 -16.49
CA PHE A 367 16.82 -1.56 -17.41
C PHE A 367 17.24 -1.77 -18.86
N LEU A 368 18.54 -1.79 -19.15
CA LEU A 368 19.06 -2.15 -20.47
C LEU A 368 19.24 -3.66 -20.55
N LEU A 369 18.30 -4.34 -21.21
CA LEU A 369 18.33 -5.79 -21.34
C LEU A 369 19.25 -6.22 -22.48
N SER A 370 20.00 -7.30 -22.27
CA SER A 370 20.73 -7.97 -23.35
C SER A 370 19.76 -8.66 -24.32
N PRO A 371 20.16 -8.90 -25.60
CA PRO A 371 19.32 -9.62 -26.56
C PRO A 371 18.83 -10.98 -26.06
N ASN A 372 19.66 -11.69 -25.28
CA ASN A 372 19.29 -12.97 -24.68
C ASN A 372 18.20 -12.82 -23.61
N GLN A 373 18.30 -11.78 -22.77
CA GLN A 373 17.27 -11.48 -21.76
C GLN A 373 15.96 -11.05 -22.42
N GLU A 374 16.01 -10.22 -23.47
CA GLU A 374 14.82 -9.82 -24.23
C GLU A 374 14.13 -11.03 -24.85
N LYS A 375 14.88 -11.92 -25.52
CA LYS A 375 14.37 -13.16 -26.09
C LYS A 375 13.76 -14.06 -25.01
N MET A 376 14.45 -14.26 -23.90
CA MET A 376 13.95 -15.05 -22.77
C MET A 376 12.62 -14.52 -22.23
N LEU A 377 12.50 -13.21 -22.02
CA LEU A 377 11.24 -12.61 -21.56
C LEU A 377 10.15 -12.69 -22.64
N ALA A 378 10.49 -12.58 -23.92
CA ALA A 378 9.54 -12.77 -25.01
C ALA A 378 8.99 -14.21 -25.03
N ASP A 379 9.86 -15.21 -24.94
CA ASP A 379 9.45 -16.62 -24.88
C ASP A 379 8.64 -16.94 -23.62
N HIS A 380 8.95 -16.29 -22.49
CA HIS A 380 8.14 -16.42 -21.27
C HIS A 380 6.74 -15.83 -21.44
N ARG A 381 6.61 -14.66 -22.09
CA ARG A 381 5.31 -14.00 -22.34
C ARG A 381 4.38 -14.81 -23.23
N LYS A 382 4.89 -15.58 -24.19
CA LYS A 382 4.08 -16.47 -25.06
C LYS A 382 3.17 -17.42 -24.28
N LYS A 383 3.54 -17.78 -23.04
CA LYS A 383 2.73 -18.63 -22.15
C LYS A 383 1.47 -17.95 -21.61
N PHE A 384 1.35 -16.64 -21.79
CA PHE A 384 0.25 -15.80 -21.32
C PHE A 384 -0.50 -15.12 -22.49
N GLU A 385 -0.02 -15.36 -23.72
CA GLU A 385 -0.72 -15.00 -24.95
C GLU A 385 -1.87 -15.98 -25.18
N TYR A 386 -2.96 -15.47 -25.78
CA TYR A 386 -4.26 -16.12 -25.91
C TYR A 386 -4.24 -17.65 -26.11
N VAL A 387 -4.90 -18.32 -25.17
CA VAL A 387 -5.40 -19.70 -25.24
C VAL A 387 -6.89 -19.61 -24.85
N ASP A 388 -7.76 -20.42 -25.43
CA ASP A 388 -9.21 -20.29 -25.24
C ASP A 388 -9.59 -20.27 -23.74
N SER A 389 -10.37 -19.28 -23.27
CA SER A 389 -10.84 -19.16 -21.87
C SER A 389 -11.31 -20.45 -21.18
N ALA A 390 -11.92 -21.38 -21.93
CA ALA A 390 -12.34 -22.66 -21.37
C ALA A 390 -11.19 -23.64 -21.13
N GLU A 391 -10.08 -23.49 -21.86
CA GLU A 391 -8.83 -24.23 -21.66
C GLU A 391 -8.17 -23.80 -20.35
N ASP A 392 -8.13 -22.49 -20.08
CA ASP A 392 -7.53 -21.94 -18.85
C ASP A 392 -8.23 -22.41 -17.59
N GLU A 393 -9.56 -22.25 -17.53
CA GLU A 393 -10.33 -22.68 -16.38
C GLU A 393 -10.31 -24.20 -16.20
N LEU A 394 -10.32 -24.95 -17.31
CA LEU A 394 -10.15 -26.39 -17.25
C LEU A 394 -8.79 -26.76 -16.66
N PHE A 395 -7.69 -26.12 -17.07
CA PHE A 395 -6.39 -26.36 -16.47
C PHE A 395 -6.38 -26.04 -14.97
N ASP A 396 -7.00 -24.93 -14.54
CA ASP A 396 -7.12 -24.57 -13.13
C ASP A 396 -7.82 -25.66 -12.31
N VAL A 397 -8.93 -26.19 -12.82
CA VAL A 397 -9.66 -27.29 -12.18
C VAL A 397 -8.82 -28.57 -12.15
N LEU A 398 -8.09 -28.87 -13.23
CA LEU A 398 -7.21 -30.04 -13.28
C LEU A 398 -6.07 -29.95 -12.27
N GLU A 399 -5.43 -28.79 -12.12
CA GLU A 399 -4.31 -28.59 -11.19
C GLU A 399 -4.74 -28.45 -9.73
N ASN A 400 -5.88 -27.80 -9.46
CA ASN A 400 -6.31 -27.50 -8.09
C ASN A 400 -7.22 -28.58 -7.49
N ASP A 401 -8.17 -29.11 -8.28
CA ASP A 401 -9.19 -30.05 -7.79
C ASP A 401 -8.91 -31.52 -8.15
N PHE A 402 -8.16 -31.75 -9.24
CA PHE A 402 -7.83 -33.10 -9.73
C PHE A 402 -6.32 -33.35 -9.91
N ASN A 403 -5.49 -32.68 -9.09
CA ASN A 403 -4.04 -32.72 -9.22
C ASN A 403 -3.52 -34.17 -9.26
N ASN A 404 -2.73 -34.49 -10.30
CA ASN A 404 -2.16 -35.82 -10.54
C ASN A 404 -3.18 -36.99 -10.59
N ALA A 405 -4.46 -36.73 -10.83
CA ALA A 405 -5.46 -37.79 -10.95
C ALA A 405 -5.33 -38.52 -12.29
N ASP A 406 -5.09 -39.84 -12.25
CA ASP A 406 -5.11 -40.69 -13.45
C ASP A 406 -6.53 -40.83 -14.03
N PHE A 407 -7.57 -40.64 -13.22
CA PHE A 407 -8.97 -40.70 -13.63
C PHE A 407 -9.78 -39.55 -13.05
N ILE A 408 -10.50 -38.84 -13.92
CA ILE A 408 -11.30 -37.67 -13.58
C ILE A 408 -12.78 -37.92 -13.91
N PRO A 409 -13.68 -37.96 -12.93
CA PRO A 409 -15.09 -38.24 -13.17
C PRO A 409 -15.77 -37.08 -13.90
N THR A 410 -16.61 -37.39 -14.91
CA THR A 410 -17.22 -36.36 -15.76
C THR A 410 -18.16 -35.43 -14.98
N LYS A 411 -19.02 -35.98 -14.10
CA LYS A 411 -20.02 -35.16 -13.38
C LYS A 411 -19.38 -34.09 -12.47
N PRO A 412 -18.41 -34.42 -11.60
CA PRO A 412 -17.71 -33.41 -10.80
C PRO A 412 -16.95 -32.39 -11.64
N LEU A 413 -16.27 -32.83 -12.70
CA LEU A 413 -15.55 -31.92 -13.61
C LEU A 413 -16.49 -30.90 -14.25
N MET A 414 -17.62 -31.37 -14.81
CA MET A 414 -18.59 -30.47 -15.46
C MET A 414 -19.30 -29.56 -14.46
N LEU A 415 -19.43 -29.96 -13.19
CA LEU A 415 -20.00 -29.10 -12.16
C LEU A 415 -19.10 -27.90 -11.83
N LEU A 416 -17.77 -28.11 -11.82
CA LEU A 416 -16.78 -27.04 -11.62
C LEU A 416 -16.64 -26.11 -12.84
N LEU A 417 -17.09 -26.55 -14.02
CA LEU A 417 -16.97 -25.85 -15.30
C LEU A 417 -18.32 -25.60 -15.96
N ASN A 418 -19.36 -25.40 -15.15
CA ASN A 418 -20.77 -25.38 -15.59
C ASN A 418 -21.13 -24.24 -16.56
N GLN A 419 -20.31 -23.20 -16.64
CA GLN A 419 -20.43 -22.10 -17.60
C GLN A 419 -20.08 -22.49 -19.05
N TYR A 420 -19.44 -23.64 -19.26
CA TYR A 420 -19.02 -24.08 -20.59
C TYR A 420 -19.85 -25.25 -21.12
N LYS A 421 -20.00 -25.29 -22.44
CA LYS A 421 -20.62 -26.44 -23.10
C LYS A 421 -19.77 -27.70 -22.87
N ASP A 422 -20.40 -28.76 -22.40
CA ASP A 422 -19.84 -30.11 -22.25
C ASP A 422 -18.93 -30.57 -23.42
N GLY A 423 -19.35 -30.29 -24.66
CA GLY A 423 -18.60 -30.66 -25.86
C GLY A 423 -17.26 -29.95 -25.98
N LYS A 424 -17.20 -28.68 -25.53
CA LYS A 424 -15.97 -27.88 -25.51
C LYS A 424 -14.98 -28.45 -24.50
N ILE A 425 -15.44 -28.74 -23.28
CA ILE A 425 -14.62 -29.35 -22.22
C ILE A 425 -14.11 -30.73 -22.64
N ARG A 426 -14.94 -31.56 -23.28
CA ARG A 426 -14.52 -32.86 -23.82
C ARG A 426 -13.43 -32.73 -24.88
N ASN A 427 -13.55 -31.76 -25.79
CA ASN A 427 -12.56 -31.49 -26.82
C ASN A 427 -11.21 -31.11 -26.18
N LEU A 428 -11.22 -30.14 -25.26
CA LEU A 428 -10.02 -29.70 -24.55
C LEU A 428 -9.37 -30.83 -23.75
N MET A 429 -10.15 -31.60 -22.98
CA MET A 429 -9.64 -32.78 -22.27
C MET A 429 -8.92 -33.75 -23.19
N THR A 430 -9.44 -33.96 -24.40
CA THR A 430 -8.95 -34.98 -25.34
C THR A 430 -7.77 -34.53 -26.18
N ASN A 431 -7.84 -33.29 -26.66
CA ASN A 431 -6.94 -32.76 -27.68
C ASN A 431 -5.86 -31.84 -27.11
N VAL A 432 -6.07 -31.29 -25.91
CA VAL A 432 -5.13 -30.39 -25.25
C VAL A 432 -4.52 -31.04 -24.01
N PHE A 433 -5.33 -31.53 -23.08
CA PHE A 433 -4.84 -32.03 -21.78
C PHE A 433 -4.47 -33.52 -21.76
N ASN A 434 -4.48 -34.17 -22.92
CA ASN A 434 -4.03 -35.54 -23.11
C ASN A 434 -4.78 -36.60 -22.27
N TYR A 435 -6.10 -36.49 -22.18
CA TYR A 435 -6.97 -37.50 -21.57
C TYR A 435 -7.81 -38.23 -22.62
N ASP A 436 -8.13 -39.50 -22.38
CA ASP A 436 -9.18 -40.19 -23.12
C ASP A 436 -10.55 -40.02 -22.43
N GLY A 437 -11.55 -39.59 -23.19
CA GLY A 437 -12.93 -39.52 -22.73
C GLY A 437 -13.67 -40.87 -22.67
N SER A 438 -14.86 -40.85 -22.07
CA SER A 438 -15.80 -41.99 -22.01
C SER A 438 -15.25 -43.27 -21.35
N LYS A 439 -14.19 -43.16 -20.54
CA LYS A 439 -13.63 -44.30 -19.80
C LYS A 439 -14.44 -44.57 -18.53
N ARG A 440 -14.45 -45.82 -18.09
CA ARG A 440 -15.03 -46.22 -16.79
C ARG A 440 -13.95 -46.22 -15.73
N GLY A 441 -14.28 -45.69 -14.56
CA GLY A 441 -13.43 -45.71 -13.37
C GLY A 441 -14.28 -45.68 -12.11
N TYR A 442 -13.64 -45.67 -10.95
CA TYR A 442 -14.32 -45.60 -9.66
C TYR A 442 -14.14 -44.21 -9.05
N TYR A 443 -15.24 -43.63 -8.55
CA TYR A 443 -15.22 -42.37 -7.81
C TYR A 443 -16.16 -42.50 -6.61
N LYS A 444 -15.64 -42.24 -5.39
CA LYS A 444 -16.37 -42.43 -4.12
C LYS A 444 -17.07 -43.81 -4.02
N GLY A 445 -16.34 -44.88 -4.37
CA GLY A 445 -16.83 -46.26 -4.29
C GLY A 445 -17.86 -46.68 -5.35
N LYS A 446 -18.24 -45.80 -6.28
CA LYS A 446 -19.18 -46.10 -7.37
C LYS A 446 -18.50 -46.07 -8.73
N GLN A 447 -18.90 -46.98 -9.63
CA GLN A 447 -18.43 -46.96 -11.00
C GLN A 447 -19.08 -45.80 -11.76
N VAL A 448 -18.27 -44.92 -12.36
CA VAL A 448 -18.72 -43.74 -13.09
C VAL A 448 -17.98 -43.60 -14.42
N ARG A 449 -18.52 -42.77 -15.32
CA ARG A 449 -17.81 -42.35 -16.54
C ARG A 449 -16.96 -41.12 -16.27
N GLY A 450 -15.82 -41.05 -16.94
CA GLY A 450 -14.83 -40.01 -16.76
C GLY A 450 -13.81 -39.97 -17.89
N PHE A 451 -12.73 -39.27 -17.59
CA PHE A 451 -11.55 -39.11 -18.43
C PHE A 451 -10.39 -39.85 -17.80
N ARG A 452 -9.56 -40.54 -18.58
CA ARG A 452 -8.33 -41.21 -18.09
C ARG A 452 -7.10 -40.61 -18.77
N LYS A 453 -6.06 -40.29 -18.00
CA LYS A 453 -4.83 -39.70 -18.54
C LYS A 453 -4.17 -40.67 -19.52
N ARG A 454 -3.70 -40.18 -20.67
CA ARG A 454 -2.89 -41.00 -21.59
C ARG A 454 -1.48 -41.08 -21.03
N HIS A 455 -0.92 -42.29 -21.05
CA HIS A 455 0.47 -42.57 -20.66
C HIS A 455 1.39 -42.50 -21.86
#